data_AF-A0A519RC93-F1
#
_entry.id   AF-A0A519RC93-F1
#
_cell.length_a   1.000
_cell.length_b   1.000
_cell.length_c   1.000
_cell.angle_alpha   90.00
_cell.angle_beta   90.00
_cell.angle_gamma   90.00
#
_symmetry.space_group_name_H-M   'P 1'
#
loop_
_entity.id
_entity.type
_entity.pdbx_description
1 polymer ?
#
loop_
_entity_poly.entity_id
_entity_poly.type
_entity_poly.pdbx_seq_one_letter_code
_entity_poly.pdbx_strand_id
1 'polypeptide(L)'
;MIFEAIMLLYQVLFYLQRPFEKRRFYYIILLILFIIYNICGGLFPDPDFRGISLTVQNILAWGSGIALACFLPYYFYKAYDLVRLKFHARYGVLLFLLTPFLMFFGIEYLLQGNIDRGVKHGVLIPCIYAIICVIAMYRSIKIKQGENKKLGKEMILSLIAIGPWVSMPILSYFRVGQLPEVLVMNGGFLFITGLFIWETIQQSREDNIHLQALI
;
A
#
# COMPACT_ATOMS: atom_id res chain seq x y z
N MET A 1 -5.73 -13.16 4.80
CA MET A 1 -5.68 -13.66 3.41
C MET A 1 -7.05 -13.97 2.78
N ILE A 2 -7.91 -14.77 3.41
CA ILE A 2 -9.23 -15.13 2.84
C ILE A 2 -10.10 -13.88 2.62
N PHE A 3 -10.10 -12.96 3.59
CA PHE A 3 -10.86 -11.71 3.51
C PHE A 3 -10.41 -10.83 2.34
N GLU A 4 -9.10 -10.66 2.17
CA GLU A 4 -8.47 -9.88 1.11
C GLU A 4 -8.77 -10.48 -0.27
N ALA A 5 -8.78 -11.81 -0.39
CA ALA A 5 -9.16 -12.50 -1.62
C ALA A 5 -10.64 -12.30 -1.96
N ILE A 6 -11.54 -12.37 -0.97
CA ILE A 6 -12.97 -12.05 -1.14
C ILE A 6 -13.15 -10.60 -1.58
N MET A 7 -12.38 -9.68 -0.97
CA MET A 7 -12.40 -8.27 -1.34
C MET A 7 -11.89 -8.01 -2.75
N LEU A 8 -10.83 -8.71 -3.16
CA LEU A 8 -10.31 -8.61 -4.53
C LEU A 8 -11.38 -9.07 -5.51
N LEU A 9 -12.03 -10.20 -5.23
CA LEU A 9 -13.10 -10.72 -6.06
C LEU A 9 -14.27 -9.73 -6.15
N TYR A 10 -14.71 -9.16 -5.02
CA TYR A 10 -15.78 -8.15 -5.00
C TYR A 10 -15.42 -6.90 -5.81
N GLN A 11 -14.21 -6.36 -5.62
CA GLN A 11 -13.74 -5.16 -6.32
C GLN A 11 -13.56 -5.39 -7.82
N VAL A 12 -13.07 -6.57 -8.21
CA VAL A 12 -12.96 -6.96 -9.63
C VAL A 12 -14.34 -7.07 -10.26
N LEU A 13 -15.31 -7.71 -9.59
CA LEU A 13 -16.69 -7.79 -10.08
C LEU A 13 -17.32 -6.40 -10.25
N PHE A 14 -17.14 -5.51 -9.27
CA PHE A 14 -17.63 -4.13 -9.35
C PHE A 14 -16.88 -3.28 -10.40
N TYR A 15 -15.60 -3.53 -10.64
CA TYR A 15 -14.86 -2.88 -11.71
C TYR A 15 -15.34 -3.32 -13.09
N LEU A 16 -15.61 -4.60 -13.28
CA LEU A 16 -16.18 -5.12 -14.52
C LEU A 16 -17.56 -4.51 -14.81
N GLN A 17 -18.34 -4.17 -13.78
CA GLN A 17 -19.61 -3.46 -13.91
C GLN A 17 -19.46 -1.97 -14.30
N ARG A 18 -18.36 -1.30 -13.89
CA ARG A 18 -18.07 0.11 -14.22
C ARG A 18 -16.57 0.33 -14.54
N PRO A 19 -16.11 -0.06 -15.73
CA PRO A 19 -14.67 -0.09 -16.06
C PRO A 19 -14.02 1.29 -16.23
N PHE A 20 -14.81 2.37 -16.32
CA PHE A 20 -14.30 3.73 -16.57
C PHE A 20 -13.76 4.45 -15.33
N GLU A 21 -13.91 3.85 -14.13
CA GLU A 21 -13.42 4.45 -12.90
C GLU A 21 -11.93 4.19 -12.67
N LYS A 22 -11.08 5.12 -13.13
CA LYS A 22 -9.62 5.09 -12.95
C LYS A 22 -9.20 4.77 -11.50
N ARG A 23 -9.90 5.33 -10.50
CA ARG A 23 -9.66 5.10 -9.07
C ARG A 23 -9.70 3.61 -8.71
N ARG A 24 -10.73 2.90 -9.18
CA ARG A 24 -10.96 1.50 -8.88
C ARG A 24 -9.89 0.60 -9.50
N PHE A 25 -9.44 0.91 -10.72
CA PHE A 25 -8.34 0.20 -11.36
C PHE A 25 -7.05 0.23 -10.52
N TYR A 26 -6.61 1.41 -10.08
CA TYR A 26 -5.40 1.52 -9.25
C TYR A 26 -5.59 0.91 -7.86
N TYR A 27 -6.80 0.94 -7.31
CA TYR A 27 -7.12 0.27 -6.05
C TYR A 27 -7.01 -1.25 -6.16
N ILE A 28 -7.46 -1.84 -7.28
CA ILE A 28 -7.29 -3.27 -7.54
C ILE A 28 -5.81 -3.64 -7.60
N ILE A 29 -4.97 -2.85 -8.28
CA ILE A 29 -3.51 -3.09 -8.30
C ILE A 29 -2.94 -3.02 -6.87
N LEU A 30 -3.35 -2.02 -6.09
CA LEU A 30 -2.91 -1.88 -4.69
C LEU A 30 -3.28 -3.13 -3.87
N LEU A 31 -4.50 -3.64 -4.03
CA LEU A 31 -5.00 -4.84 -3.34
C LEU A 31 -4.28 -6.12 -3.80
N ILE A 32 -3.96 -6.25 -5.09
CA ILE A 32 -3.13 -7.36 -5.60
C ILE A 32 -1.74 -7.32 -4.96
N LEU A 33 -1.09 -6.16 -4.93
CA LEU A 33 0.22 -6.00 -4.27
C LEU A 33 0.14 -6.31 -2.77
N PHE A 34 -0.95 -5.93 -2.11
CA PHE A 34 -1.20 -6.26 -0.70
C PHE A 34 -1.35 -7.76 -0.45
N ILE A 35 -2.03 -8.47 -1.34
CA ILE A 35 -2.13 -9.94 -1.28
C ILE A 35 -0.76 -10.58 -1.49
N ILE A 36 0.01 -10.12 -2.49
CA ILE A 36 1.37 -10.62 -2.72
C ILE A 36 2.25 -10.41 -1.49
N TYR A 37 2.19 -9.22 -0.88
CA TYR A 37 2.91 -8.93 0.37
C TYR A 37 2.52 -9.90 1.49
N ASN A 38 1.23 -10.12 1.73
CA ASN A 38 0.77 -11.04 2.78
C ASN A 38 1.15 -12.50 2.50
N ILE A 39 1.15 -12.92 1.23
CA ILE A 39 1.60 -14.27 0.83
C ILE A 39 3.10 -14.40 1.08
N CYS A 40 3.91 -13.47 0.56
CA CYS A 40 5.35 -13.52 0.71
C CYS A 40 5.78 -13.40 2.18
N GLY A 41 5.21 -12.47 2.95
CA GLY A 41 5.53 -12.30 4.36
C GLY A 41 4.91 -13.35 5.28
N GLY A 42 3.85 -14.03 4.85
CA GLY A 42 3.22 -15.13 5.59
C GLY A 42 3.90 -16.47 5.38
N LEU A 43 4.38 -16.73 4.16
CA LEU A 43 5.06 -17.98 3.80
C LEU A 43 6.57 -17.93 4.03
N PHE A 44 7.19 -16.75 3.96
CA PHE A 44 8.63 -16.60 4.01
C PHE A 44 9.09 -15.63 5.11
N PRO A 45 10.26 -15.88 5.73
CA PRO A 45 11.16 -17.02 5.49
C PRO A 45 10.73 -18.29 6.25
N ASP A 46 10.78 -19.42 5.56
CA ASP A 46 10.65 -20.79 6.07
C ASP A 46 11.97 -21.56 5.84
N PRO A 47 12.76 -21.81 6.90
CA PRO A 47 14.00 -22.58 6.82
C PRO A 47 13.82 -24.04 6.38
N ASP A 48 12.64 -24.63 6.60
CA ASP A 48 12.36 -26.03 6.27
C ASP A 48 11.98 -26.19 4.79
N PHE A 49 11.58 -25.09 4.14
CA PHE A 49 11.27 -25.08 2.71
C PHE A 49 12.53 -25.13 1.83
N ARG A 50 12.88 -26.33 1.36
CA ARG A 50 14.09 -26.56 0.53
C ARG A 50 13.97 -26.14 -0.95
N GLY A 51 12.77 -25.74 -1.41
CA GLY A 51 12.52 -25.44 -2.83
C GLY A 51 13.17 -24.14 -3.33
N ILE A 52 13.38 -23.17 -2.45
CA ILE A 52 14.07 -21.90 -2.75
C ILE A 52 14.99 -21.52 -1.58
N SER A 53 16.15 -20.93 -1.89
CA SER A 53 17.12 -20.53 -0.87
C SER A 53 16.55 -19.49 0.10
N LEU A 54 16.99 -19.54 1.36
CA LEU A 54 16.59 -18.58 2.41
C LEU A 54 16.83 -17.12 1.99
N THR A 55 17.88 -16.89 1.20
CA THR A 55 18.18 -15.58 0.60
C THR A 55 17.07 -15.11 -0.33
N VAL A 56 16.61 -15.96 -1.24
CA VAL A 56 15.51 -15.63 -2.17
C VAL A 56 14.20 -15.42 -1.40
N GLN A 57 13.94 -16.25 -0.39
CA GLN A 57 12.79 -16.10 0.49
C GLN A 57 12.75 -14.72 1.17
N ASN A 58 13.88 -14.29 1.73
CA ASN A 58 14.03 -12.98 2.33
C ASN A 58 13.86 -11.84 1.31
N ILE A 59 14.39 -11.98 0.09
CA ILE A 59 14.18 -10.99 -0.98
C ILE A 59 12.70 -10.86 -1.34
N LEU A 60 11.95 -11.97 -1.40
CA LEU A 60 10.52 -11.96 -1.70
C LEU A 60 9.70 -11.32 -0.57
N ALA A 61 9.95 -11.72 0.68
CA ALA A 61 9.24 -11.19 1.85
C ALA A 61 9.43 -9.67 1.97
N TRP A 62 10.67 -9.18 1.91
CA TRP A 62 10.96 -7.76 2.06
C TRP A 62 10.68 -6.95 0.78
N GLY A 63 11.01 -7.51 -0.39
CA GLY A 63 10.83 -6.85 -1.68
C GLY A 63 9.37 -6.59 -2.03
N SER A 64 8.47 -7.51 -1.68
CA SER A 64 7.02 -7.31 -1.86
C SER A 64 6.48 -6.13 -1.05
N GLY A 65 6.94 -5.95 0.19
CA GLY A 65 6.61 -4.80 1.03
C GLY A 65 7.13 -3.47 0.45
N ILE A 66 8.36 -3.45 -0.06
CA ILE A 66 8.93 -2.27 -0.73
C ILE A 66 8.18 -1.93 -2.02
N ALA A 67 7.80 -2.94 -2.82
CA ALA A 67 7.03 -2.74 -4.04
C ALA A 67 5.67 -2.08 -3.74
N LEU A 68 4.96 -2.59 -2.72
CA LEU A 68 3.72 -2.02 -2.25
C LEU A 68 3.90 -0.58 -1.75
N ALA A 69 4.92 -0.32 -0.92
CA ALA A 69 5.21 1.01 -0.41
C ALA A 69 5.54 2.02 -1.52
N CYS A 70 6.27 1.60 -2.57
CA CYS A 70 6.55 2.43 -3.73
C CYS A 70 5.28 2.75 -4.54
N PHE A 71 4.31 1.84 -4.57
CA PHE A 71 3.07 2.03 -5.31
C PHE A 71 2.11 3.02 -4.61
N LEU A 72 2.20 3.19 -3.28
CA LEU A 72 1.27 4.05 -2.52
C LEU A 72 1.21 5.51 -3.05
N PRO A 73 2.32 6.26 -3.21
CA PRO A 73 2.25 7.62 -3.79
C PRO A 73 1.79 7.63 -5.24
N TYR A 74 2.09 6.57 -6.00
CA TYR A 74 1.65 6.42 -7.38
C TYR A 74 0.14 6.21 -7.49
N TYR A 75 -0.44 5.39 -6.61
CA TYR A 75 -1.89 5.23 -6.45
C TYR A 75 -2.54 6.59 -6.21
N PHE A 76 -2.07 7.38 -5.23
CA PHE A 76 -2.66 8.70 -4.95
C PHE A 76 -2.51 9.68 -6.12
N TYR A 77 -1.35 9.69 -6.77
CA TYR A 77 -1.11 10.53 -7.94
C TYR A 77 -2.09 10.21 -9.08
N LYS A 78 -2.32 8.94 -9.40
CA LYS A 78 -3.13 8.53 -10.54
C LYS A 78 -4.63 8.40 -10.25
N ALA A 79 -5.00 7.94 -9.05
CA ALA A 79 -6.39 7.77 -8.66
C ALA A 79 -7.08 9.13 -8.48
N TYR A 80 -6.39 10.11 -7.88
CA TYR A 80 -6.97 11.40 -7.50
C TYR A 80 -6.45 12.59 -8.30
N ASP A 81 -5.64 12.35 -9.33
CA ASP A 81 -5.03 13.36 -10.19
C ASP A 81 -4.24 14.45 -9.41
N LEU A 82 -3.48 14.00 -8.41
CA LEU A 82 -2.70 14.88 -7.55
C LEU A 82 -1.36 15.24 -8.20
N VAL A 83 -1.37 16.16 -9.18
CA VAL A 83 -0.20 16.52 -10.01
C VAL A 83 1.05 16.87 -9.19
N ARG A 84 0.89 17.48 -8.00
CA ARG A 84 2.01 17.82 -7.10
C ARG A 84 2.74 16.59 -6.52
N LEU A 85 2.11 15.42 -6.50
CA LEU A 85 2.74 14.15 -6.11
C LEU A 85 3.60 13.52 -7.22
N LYS A 86 3.63 14.08 -8.44
CA LYS A 86 4.32 13.48 -9.59
C LYS A 86 5.77 13.11 -9.29
N PHE A 87 6.51 13.96 -8.56
CA PHE A 87 7.89 13.67 -8.17
C PHE A 87 7.96 12.45 -7.25
N HIS A 88 7.21 12.47 -6.15
CA HIS A 88 7.19 11.38 -5.17
C HIS A 88 6.74 10.06 -5.83
N ALA A 89 5.72 10.10 -6.68
CA ALA A 89 5.14 8.94 -7.35
C ALA A 89 6.03 8.30 -8.43
N ARG A 90 6.91 9.06 -9.09
CA ARG A 90 7.72 8.55 -10.21
C ARG A 90 9.19 8.38 -9.89
N TYR A 91 9.76 9.28 -9.10
CA TYR A 91 11.20 9.36 -8.89
C TYR A 91 11.54 9.18 -7.42
N GLY A 92 10.85 9.91 -6.55
CA GLY A 92 11.21 9.94 -5.14
C GLY A 92 11.09 8.57 -4.46
N VAL A 93 10.02 7.79 -4.71
CA VAL A 93 9.96 6.41 -4.20
C VAL A 93 11.07 5.51 -4.75
N LEU A 94 11.45 5.65 -6.01
CA LEU A 94 12.55 4.86 -6.59
C LEU A 94 13.89 5.22 -5.94
N LEU A 95 14.13 6.51 -5.74
CA LEU A 95 15.39 7.03 -5.17
C LEU A 95 15.51 6.80 -3.68
N PHE A 96 14.42 6.91 -2.91
CA PHE A 96 14.47 6.95 -1.45
C PHE A 96 13.84 5.73 -0.75
N LEU A 97 13.09 4.87 -1.46
CA LEU A 97 12.66 3.56 -0.96
C LEU A 97 13.43 2.44 -1.64
N LEU A 98 13.30 2.35 -2.97
CA LEU A 98 13.83 1.20 -3.71
C LEU A 98 15.36 1.18 -3.74
N THR A 99 16.00 2.31 -4.00
CA THR A 99 17.47 2.37 -4.13
C THR A 99 18.17 2.02 -2.79
N PRO A 100 17.79 2.59 -1.62
CA PRO A 100 18.35 2.17 -0.34
C PRO A 100 18.12 0.69 -0.06
N PHE A 101 16.92 0.17 -0.38
CA PHE A 101 16.66 -1.25 -0.25
C PHE A 101 17.61 -2.09 -1.11
N LEU A 102 17.76 -1.79 -2.40
CA LEU A 102 18.66 -2.54 -3.28
C LEU A 102 20.13 -2.41 -2.87
N MET A 103 20.57 -1.24 -2.40
CA MET A 103 21.95 -1.05 -1.95
C MET A 103 22.24 -1.80 -0.65
N PHE A 104 21.46 -1.55 0.41
CA PHE A 104 21.77 -2.11 1.72
C PHE A 104 21.28 -3.55 1.87
N PHE A 105 20.05 -3.83 1.43
CA PHE A 105 19.49 -5.17 1.51
C PHE A 105 19.92 -6.04 0.32
N GLY A 106 20.05 -5.48 -0.88
CA GLY A 106 20.51 -6.26 -2.05
C GLY A 106 22.01 -6.55 -2.03
N ILE A 107 22.86 -5.62 -1.57
CA ILE A 107 24.33 -5.80 -1.63
C ILE A 107 24.88 -6.30 -0.29
N GLU A 108 24.60 -5.62 0.83
CA GLU A 108 25.21 -6.02 2.12
C GLU A 108 24.74 -7.40 2.58
N TYR A 109 23.46 -7.73 2.41
CA TYR A 109 22.95 -9.05 2.79
C TYR A 109 23.54 -10.17 1.93
N LEU A 110 23.66 -9.95 0.61
CA LEU A 110 24.25 -10.96 -0.29
C LEU A 110 25.73 -11.19 -0.02
N LEU A 111 26.48 -10.14 0.35
CA LEU A 111 27.92 -10.24 0.61
C LEU A 111 28.26 -10.75 2.02
N GLN A 112 27.51 -10.33 3.04
CA GLN A 112 27.84 -10.60 4.45
C GLN A 112 26.96 -11.69 5.08
N GLY A 113 25.84 -12.06 4.46
CA GLY A 113 24.87 -13.03 5.00
C GLY A 113 24.11 -12.57 6.25
N ASN A 114 24.37 -11.36 6.75
CA ASN A 114 23.74 -10.84 7.95
C ASN A 114 22.55 -9.92 7.61
N ILE A 115 21.35 -10.47 7.74
CA ILE A 115 20.10 -9.77 7.43
C ILE A 115 19.80 -8.61 8.40
N ASP A 116 20.33 -8.65 9.63
CA ASP A 116 20.08 -7.62 10.65
C ASP A 116 20.72 -6.29 10.30
N ARG A 117 21.96 -6.35 9.84
CA ARG A 117 22.69 -5.16 9.41
C ARG A 117 22.06 -4.55 8.15
N GLY A 118 21.80 -5.39 7.14
CA GLY A 118 21.21 -4.94 5.87
C GLY A 118 19.83 -4.29 6.05
N VAL A 119 18.99 -4.83 6.94
CA VAL A 119 17.69 -4.23 7.27
C VAL A 119 17.87 -2.90 8.00
N LYS A 120 18.66 -2.84 9.08
CA LYS A 120 18.81 -1.62 9.88
C LYS A 120 19.34 -0.43 9.07
N HIS A 121 20.32 -0.65 8.21
CA HIS A 121 20.82 0.39 7.31
C HIS A 121 19.82 0.71 6.20
N GLY A 122 19.20 -0.32 5.63
CA GLY A 122 18.27 -0.19 4.51
C GLY A 122 16.98 0.56 4.83
N VAL A 123 16.50 0.52 6.07
CA VAL A 123 15.20 1.12 6.45
C VAL A 123 15.30 2.57 6.94
N LEU A 124 16.49 3.08 7.27
CA LEU A 124 16.64 4.42 7.86
C LEU A 124 16.21 5.53 6.89
N ILE A 125 16.70 5.49 5.64
CA ILE A 125 16.32 6.44 4.60
C ILE A 125 14.83 6.28 4.22
N PRO A 126 14.32 5.07 3.94
CA PRO A 126 12.89 4.84 3.71
C PRO A 126 11.99 5.32 4.85
N CYS A 127 12.40 5.20 6.12
CA CYS A 127 11.63 5.66 7.26
C CYS A 127 11.39 7.17 7.22
N ILE A 128 12.47 7.94 7.08
CA ILE A 128 12.38 9.42 6.99
C ILE A 128 11.56 9.81 5.77
N TYR A 129 11.82 9.16 4.64
CA TYR A 129 11.14 9.50 3.39
C TYR A 129 9.66 9.08 3.39
N ALA A 130 9.26 8.01 4.08
CA ALA A 130 7.87 7.63 4.24
C ALA A 130 7.05 8.74 4.92
N ILE A 131 7.62 9.36 5.97
CA ILE A 131 7.01 10.52 6.65
C ILE A 131 6.88 11.70 5.68
N ILE A 132 7.93 12.01 4.92
CA ILE A 132 7.91 13.08 3.90
C ILE A 132 6.82 12.81 2.87
N CYS A 133 6.71 11.58 2.37
CA CYS A 133 5.68 11.17 1.41
C CYS A 133 4.26 11.36 1.97
N VAL A 134 4.01 10.98 3.22
CA VAL A 134 2.70 11.15 3.86
C VAL A 134 2.33 12.62 3.99
N ILE A 135 3.29 13.47 4.41
CA ILE A 135 3.08 14.91 4.50
C ILE A 135 2.80 15.49 3.10
N ALA A 136 3.54 15.07 2.08
CA ALA A 136 3.34 15.51 0.70
C ALA A 136 1.97 15.07 0.15
N MET A 137 1.52 13.86 0.47
CA MET A 137 0.18 13.36 0.13
C MET A 137 -0.90 14.20 0.83
N TYR A 138 -0.79 14.39 2.14
CA TYR A 138 -1.73 15.22 2.91
C TYR A 138 -1.86 16.64 2.36
N ARG A 139 -0.73 17.32 2.11
CA ARG A 139 -0.71 18.67 1.53
C ARG A 139 -1.39 18.72 0.16
N SER A 140 -1.11 17.73 -0.69
CA SER A 140 -1.72 17.63 -2.03
C SER A 140 -3.23 17.43 -1.95
N ILE A 141 -3.70 16.61 -1.02
CA ILE A 141 -5.13 16.37 -0.77
C ILE A 141 -5.80 17.66 -0.26
N LYS A 142 -5.19 18.36 0.71
CA LYS A 142 -5.74 19.61 1.26
C LYS A 142 -5.95 20.68 0.21
N ILE A 143 -5.04 20.80 -0.75
CA ILE A 143 -5.18 21.74 -1.86
C ILE A 143 -6.34 21.32 -2.78
N LYS A 144 -6.40 20.03 -3.16
CA LYS A 144 -7.46 19.51 -4.04
C LYS A 144 -8.84 19.53 -3.38
N GLN A 145 -8.92 19.37 -2.06
CA GLN A 145 -10.16 19.43 -1.28
C GLN A 145 -10.88 20.77 -1.40
N GLY A 146 -10.16 21.87 -1.65
CA GLY A 146 -10.75 23.19 -1.89
C GLY A 146 -11.75 23.21 -3.05
N GLU A 147 -11.57 22.32 -4.03
CA GLU A 147 -12.45 22.19 -5.21
C GLU A 147 -13.67 21.30 -4.94
N ASN A 148 -13.52 20.25 -4.12
CA ASN A 148 -14.60 19.31 -3.80
C ASN A 148 -14.42 18.70 -2.39
N LYS A 149 -15.29 19.12 -1.45
CA LYS A 149 -15.22 18.68 -0.05
C LYS A 149 -15.50 17.19 0.15
N LYS A 150 -16.41 16.58 -0.62
CA LYS A 150 -16.75 15.14 -0.52
C LYS A 150 -15.54 14.31 -0.95
N LEU A 151 -15.00 14.60 -2.13
CA LEU A 151 -13.81 13.94 -2.66
C LEU A 151 -12.58 14.11 -1.74
N GLY A 152 -12.38 15.29 -1.14
CA GLY A 152 -11.30 15.50 -0.19
C GLY A 152 -11.41 14.65 1.08
N LYS A 153 -12.62 14.35 1.55
CA LYS A 153 -12.83 13.42 2.68
C LYS A 153 -12.44 11.98 2.28
N GLU A 154 -12.88 11.51 1.11
CA GLU A 154 -12.53 10.17 0.58
C GLU A 154 -11.00 9.99 0.49
N MET A 155 -10.29 11.02 0.00
CA MET A 155 -8.83 11.03 -0.08
C MET A 155 -8.15 10.96 1.30
N ILE A 156 -8.62 11.75 2.28
CA ILE A 156 -8.06 11.74 3.64
C ILE A 156 -8.31 10.41 4.34
N LEU A 157 -9.51 9.85 4.18
CA LEU A 157 -9.86 8.54 4.71
C LEU A 157 -8.95 7.46 4.13
N SER A 158 -8.71 7.49 2.82
CA SER A 158 -7.74 6.60 2.16
C SER A 158 -6.33 6.78 2.71
N LEU A 159 -5.90 8.02 2.98
CA LEU A 159 -4.57 8.32 3.53
C LEU A 159 -4.40 7.81 4.97
N ILE A 160 -5.41 8.02 5.83
CA ILE A 160 -5.40 7.54 7.22
C ILE A 160 -5.25 6.02 7.25
N ALA A 161 -5.93 5.36 6.33
CA ALA A 161 -6.07 3.93 6.32
C ALA A 161 -4.82 3.21 5.77
N ILE A 162 -4.02 3.88 4.94
CA ILE A 162 -2.63 3.48 4.65
C ILE A 162 -1.63 3.98 5.71
N GLY A 163 -2.06 4.81 6.67
CA GLY A 163 -1.22 5.37 7.73
C GLY A 163 -0.45 4.32 8.55
N PRO A 164 -1.05 3.17 8.91
CA PRO A 164 -0.33 2.09 9.58
C PRO A 164 0.91 1.61 8.82
N TRP A 165 0.90 1.64 7.48
CA TRP A 165 2.05 1.24 6.66
C TRP A 165 3.29 2.12 6.84
N VAL A 166 3.11 3.34 7.31
CA VAL A 166 4.21 4.28 7.56
C VAL A 166 5.06 3.80 8.74
N SER A 167 4.50 3.00 9.64
CA SER A 167 5.26 2.43 10.77
C SER A 167 6.12 1.23 10.37
N MET A 168 5.98 0.69 9.15
CA MET A 168 6.72 -0.51 8.71
C MET A 168 8.24 -0.41 8.90
N PRO A 169 8.92 0.66 8.43
CA PRO A 169 10.36 0.77 8.63
C PRO A 169 10.77 0.75 10.12
N ILE A 170 9.91 1.28 10.99
CA ILE A 170 10.12 1.32 12.45
C ILE A 170 9.97 -0.09 13.02
N LEU A 171 8.89 -0.81 12.68
CA LEU A 171 8.67 -2.19 13.11
C LEU A 171 9.82 -3.10 12.66
N SER A 172 10.26 -2.95 11.42
CA SER A 172 11.40 -3.66 10.85
C SER A 172 12.72 -3.34 11.57
N TYR A 173 12.97 -2.08 11.92
CA TYR A 173 14.18 -1.65 12.63
C TYR A 173 14.28 -2.28 14.02
N PHE A 174 13.16 -2.34 14.76
CA PHE A 174 13.10 -2.93 16.10
C PHE A 174 12.92 -4.46 16.10
N ARG A 175 12.90 -5.10 14.92
CA ARG A 175 12.66 -6.56 14.80
C ARG A 175 11.40 -7.01 15.53
N VAL A 176 10.34 -6.21 15.40
CA VAL A 176 9.04 -6.59 15.94
C VAL A 176 8.63 -7.90 15.27
N GLY A 177 8.10 -8.85 16.05
CA GLY A 177 7.67 -10.13 15.53
C GLY A 177 6.61 -9.99 14.44
N GLN A 178 6.46 -11.04 13.64
CA GLN A 178 5.53 -11.08 12.50
C GLN A 178 4.07 -10.82 12.93
N LEU A 179 3.65 -11.28 14.12
CA LEU A 179 2.27 -11.15 14.58
C LEU A 179 1.83 -9.68 14.76
N PRO A 180 2.53 -8.82 15.53
CA PRO A 180 2.21 -7.40 15.58
C PRO A 180 2.25 -6.70 14.21
N GLU A 181 3.21 -7.03 13.34
CA GLU A 181 3.31 -6.45 12.00
C GLU A 181 2.03 -6.74 11.20
N VAL A 182 1.64 -8.02 11.14
CA VAL A 182 0.42 -8.49 10.46
C VAL A 182 -0.83 -7.81 11.03
N LEU A 183 -0.94 -7.67 12.34
CA LEU A 183 -2.10 -7.02 12.97
C LEU A 183 -2.21 -5.54 12.62
N VAL A 184 -1.11 -4.79 12.68
CA VAL A 184 -1.10 -3.35 12.38
C VAL A 184 -1.40 -3.11 10.89
N MET A 185 -0.81 -3.90 10.00
CA MET A 185 -0.98 -3.74 8.55
C MET A 185 -2.36 -4.18 8.07
N ASN A 186 -2.83 -5.35 8.52
CA ASN A 186 -4.15 -5.85 8.13
C ASN A 186 -5.28 -5.05 8.78
N GLY A 187 -5.07 -4.53 10.00
CA GLY A 187 -6.02 -3.62 10.64
C GLY A 187 -6.26 -2.34 9.80
N GLY A 188 -5.19 -1.73 9.28
CA GLY A 188 -5.32 -0.58 8.36
C GLY A 188 -6.09 -0.91 7.09
N PHE A 189 -5.82 -2.08 6.51
CA PHE A 189 -6.47 -2.53 5.29
C PHE A 189 -7.97 -2.88 5.48
N LEU A 190 -8.32 -3.49 6.62
CA LEU A 190 -9.71 -3.74 7.00
C LEU A 190 -10.50 -2.44 7.13
N PHE A 191 -9.88 -1.40 7.68
CA PHE A 191 -10.49 -0.08 7.78
C PHE A 191 -10.76 0.56 6.41
N ILE A 192 -9.79 0.51 5.48
CA ILE A 192 -9.99 0.94 4.07
C ILE A 192 -11.20 0.23 3.46
N THR A 193 -11.23 -1.08 3.63
CA THR A 193 -12.24 -1.93 3.05
C THR A 193 -13.64 -1.55 3.53
N GLY A 194 -13.81 -1.36 4.85
CA GLY A 194 -15.09 -0.94 5.42
C GLY A 194 -15.58 0.38 4.84
N LEU A 195 -14.67 1.34 4.62
CA LEU A 195 -14.99 2.62 4.02
C LEU A 195 -15.44 2.49 2.55
N PHE A 196 -14.72 1.72 1.73
CA PHE A 196 -15.10 1.50 0.33
C PHE A 196 -16.44 0.78 0.19
N ILE A 197 -16.72 -0.21 1.05
CA ILE A 197 -18.02 -0.89 1.07
C ILE A 197 -19.12 0.10 1.44
N TRP A 198 -18.89 0.92 2.46
CA TRP A 198 -19.85 1.95 2.87
C TRP A 198 -20.14 2.95 1.74
N GLU A 199 -19.11 3.49 1.10
CA GLU A 199 -19.25 4.41 -0.02
C GLU A 199 -20.00 3.79 -1.20
N THR A 200 -19.71 2.52 -1.52
CA THR A 200 -20.38 1.78 -2.59
C THR A 200 -21.87 1.59 -2.29
N ILE A 201 -22.23 1.28 -1.04
CA ILE A 201 -23.63 1.17 -0.59
C ILE A 201 -24.35 2.52 -0.70
N GLN A 202 -23.71 3.61 -0.28
CA GLN A 202 -24.29 4.95 -0.37
C GLN A 202 -24.53 5.37 -1.82
N GLN A 203 -23.54 5.17 -2.70
CA GLN A 203 -23.69 5.44 -4.15
C GLN A 203 -24.80 4.61 -4.77
N SER A 204 -24.90 3.32 -4.43
CA SER A 204 -25.95 2.44 -4.97
C SER A 204 -27.35 2.87 -4.53
N ARG A 205 -27.48 3.44 -3.32
CA ARG A 205 -28.73 4.02 -2.83
C ARG A 205 -29.07 5.33 -3.55
N GLU A 206 -28.09 6.23 -3.72
CA GLU A 206 -28.25 7.48 -4.46
C GLU A 206 -28.69 7.20 -5.92
N ASP A 207 -28.03 6.25 -6.60
CA ASP A 207 -28.35 5.85 -7.97
C ASP A 207 -29.77 5.25 -8.08
N ASN A 208 -30.17 4.38 -7.14
CA ASN A 208 -31.52 3.81 -7.12
C ASN A 208 -32.60 4.86 -6.90
N ILE A 209 -32.38 5.83 -6.01
CA ILE A 209 -33.31 6.95 -5.79
C ILE A 209 -33.41 7.79 -7.06
N HIS A 210 -32.30 8.06 -7.74
CA HIS A 210 -32.30 8.83 -8.97
C HIS A 210 -33.04 8.11 -10.11
N LEU A 211 -32.85 6.80 -10.26
CA LEU A 211 -33.57 5.98 -11.22
C LEU A 211 -35.08 5.94 -10.93
N GLN A 212 -35.48 5.87 -9.65
CA GLN A 212 -36.89 5.95 -9.25
C GLN A 212 -37.51 7.32 -9.52
N ALA A 213 -36.72 8.40 -9.49
CA ALA A 213 -37.20 9.75 -9.81
C ALA A 213 -37.37 10.00 -11.32
N LEU A 214 -36.87 9.10 -12.18
CA LEU A 214 -36.97 9.19 -13.64
C LEU A 214 -38.12 8.35 -14.24
N ILE A 215 -38.83 7.57 -13.41
CA ILE A 215 -39.97 6.71 -13.75
C ILE A 215 -41.25 7.37 -13.25
#